data_AF-A0A0A0D7M8-F1
#
_entry.id   AF-A0A0A0D7M8-F1
#
_cell.length_a   1.000
_cell.length_b   1.000
_cell.length_c   1.000
_cell.angle_alpha   90.00
_cell.angle_beta   90.00
_cell.angle_gamma   90.00
#
_symmetry.space_group_name_H-M   'P 1'
#
loop_
_entity.id
_entity.type
_entity.pdbx_description
1 polymer ?
#
loop_
_entity_poly.entity_id
_entity_poly.type
_entity_poly.pdbx_seq_one_letter_code
_entity_poly.pdbx_strand_id
1 'polypeptide(L)'
;MTAAESFVDEMRELVRLAAYPGEPGETVKGSIRRAARRLRISFTQCRRLWYGERAAILAHEVEEIRRRAAAVLEEVEAAADHKLELVRAKRASLQQREHQCAA
;
A
#
# COMPACT_ATOMS: atom_id res chain seq x y z
N MET A 1 -2.52 -7.20 26.48
CA MET A 1 -2.23 -7.43 25.06
C MET A 1 -1.54 -8.78 24.95
N THR A 2 -2.19 -9.76 24.34
CA THR A 2 -1.67 -11.12 24.17
C THR A 2 -0.93 -11.27 22.84
N ALA A 3 -0.02 -12.24 22.73
CA ALA A 3 0.73 -12.49 21.49
C ALA A 3 -0.17 -12.80 20.27
N ALA A 4 -1.37 -13.35 20.52
CA ALA A 4 -2.35 -13.60 19.46
C ALA A 4 -3.05 -12.33 18.98
N GLU A 5 -3.29 -11.36 19.87
CA GLU A 5 -3.83 -10.04 19.50
C GLU A 5 -2.81 -9.26 18.66
N SER A 6 -1.54 -9.26 19.07
CA SER A 6 -0.48 -8.59 18.28
C SER A 6 -0.30 -9.19 16.88
N PHE A 7 -0.45 -10.51 16.73
CA PHE A 7 -0.37 -11.17 15.42
C PHE A 7 -1.52 -10.77 14.48
N VAL A 8 -2.75 -10.75 14.99
CA VAL A 8 -3.93 -10.38 14.19
C VAL A 8 -3.84 -8.92 13.75
N ASP A 9 -3.40 -8.03 14.65
CA ASP A 9 -3.22 -6.62 14.33
C ASP A 9 -2.11 -6.39 13.31
N GLU A 10 -0.97 -7.09 13.44
CA GLU A 10 0.11 -7.05 12.45
C GLU A 10 -0.39 -7.48 11.06
N MET A 11 -1.06 -8.63 10.95
CA MET A 11 -1.54 -9.11 9.65
C MET A 11 -2.59 -8.17 9.04
N ARG A 12 -3.46 -7.60 9.87
CA ARG A 12 -4.44 -6.59 9.45
C ARG A 12 -3.75 -5.36 8.89
N GLU A 13 -2.70 -4.88 9.55
CA GLU A 13 -1.91 -3.74 9.12
C GLU A 13 -1.24 -4.00 7.77
N LEU A 14 -0.53 -5.13 7.63
CA LEU A 14 0.15 -5.50 6.38
C LEU A 14 -0.82 -5.60 5.21
N VAL A 15 -2.01 -6.15 5.43
CA VAL A 15 -3.06 -6.25 4.40
C VAL A 15 -3.59 -4.86 3.99
N ARG A 16 -3.81 -3.96 4.94
CA ARG A 16 -4.26 -2.59 4.65
C ARG A 16 -3.18 -1.79 3.94
N LEU A 17 -1.93 -1.98 4.34
CA LEU A 17 -0.77 -1.36 3.74
C LEU A 17 -0.57 -1.84 2.29
N ALA A 18 -0.71 -3.13 2.03
CA ALA A 18 -0.67 -3.67 0.67
C ALA A 18 -1.81 -3.13 -0.22
N ALA A 19 -2.92 -2.69 0.39
CA ALA A 19 -4.01 -2.03 -0.32
C ALA A 19 -3.70 -0.56 -0.64
N TYR A 20 -2.69 0.07 -0.08
CA TYR A 20 -2.34 1.47 -0.37
C TYR A 20 -1.47 1.58 -1.64
N PRO A 21 -1.67 2.59 -2.52
CA PRO A 21 -2.69 3.64 -2.48
C PRO A 21 -4.05 3.16 -2.99
N GLY A 22 -5.13 3.79 -2.50
CA GLY A 22 -6.49 3.60 -3.01
C GLY A 22 -6.83 4.61 -4.10
N GLU A 23 -7.71 4.22 -5.02
CA GLU A 23 -8.23 5.11 -6.04
C GLU A 23 -9.44 5.92 -5.51
N PRO A 24 -9.65 7.17 -5.95
CA PRO A 24 -10.86 7.92 -5.61
C PRO A 24 -12.13 7.16 -6.00
N GLY A 25 -13.08 7.04 -5.07
CA GLY A 25 -14.34 6.31 -5.29
C GLY A 25 -14.21 4.79 -5.19
N GLU A 26 -13.04 4.27 -4.83
CA GLU A 26 -12.85 2.84 -4.67
C GLU A 26 -13.67 2.25 -3.51
N THR A 27 -14.31 1.12 -3.78
CA THR A 27 -15.03 0.34 -2.75
C THR A 27 -14.05 -0.46 -1.88
N VAL A 28 -14.44 -0.76 -0.63
CA VAL A 28 -13.68 -1.65 0.28
C VAL A 28 -13.34 -3.00 -0.38
N LYS A 29 -14.28 -3.56 -1.15
CA LYS A 29 -14.06 -4.81 -1.91
C LYS A 29 -12.95 -4.66 -2.94
N GLY A 30 -12.84 -3.49 -3.58
CA GLY A 30 -11.74 -3.12 -4.48
C GLY A 30 -10.40 -3.12 -3.76
N SER A 31 -10.32 -2.45 -2.60
CA SER A 31 -9.11 -2.41 -1.77
C SER A 31 -8.65 -3.80 -1.36
N ILE A 32 -9.57 -4.66 -0.89
CA ILE A 32 -9.25 -6.04 -0.51
C ILE A 32 -8.77 -6.85 -1.73
N ARG A 33 -9.39 -6.68 -2.91
CA ARG A 33 -8.94 -7.36 -4.15
C ARG A 33 -7.56 -6.89 -4.59
N ARG A 34 -7.21 -5.61 -4.41
CA ARG A 34 -5.86 -5.11 -4.70
C ARG A 34 -4.84 -5.71 -3.72
N ALA A 35 -5.12 -5.67 -2.41
CA ALA A 35 -4.26 -6.27 -1.40
C ALA A 35 -4.03 -7.77 -1.67
N ALA A 36 -5.11 -8.53 -1.94
CA ALA A 36 -5.03 -9.95 -2.24
C ALA A 36 -4.12 -10.25 -3.45
N ARG A 37 -4.21 -9.44 -4.52
CA ARG A 37 -3.36 -9.56 -5.72
C ARG A 37 -1.89 -9.28 -5.40
N ARG A 38 -1.60 -8.20 -4.68
CA ARG A 38 -0.23 -7.81 -4.32
C ARG A 38 0.42 -8.78 -3.35
N LEU A 39 -0.32 -9.22 -2.34
CA LEU A 39 0.14 -10.22 -1.38
C LEU A 39 0.09 -11.65 -1.91
N ARG A 40 -0.46 -11.87 -3.12
CA ARG A 40 -0.66 -13.18 -3.76
C ARG A 40 -1.30 -14.21 -2.83
N ILE A 41 -2.38 -13.79 -2.16
CA ILE A 41 -3.22 -14.65 -1.31
C ILE A 41 -4.66 -14.65 -1.84
N SER A 42 -5.45 -15.63 -1.41
CA SER A 42 -6.87 -15.67 -1.83
C SER A 42 -7.65 -14.46 -1.31
N PHE A 43 -8.67 -14.01 -2.05
CA PHE A 43 -9.55 -12.93 -1.61
C PHE A 43 -10.19 -13.24 -0.25
N THR A 44 -10.60 -14.50 -0.03
CA THR A 44 -11.22 -14.94 1.23
C THR A 44 -10.25 -14.82 2.41
N GLN A 45 -9.01 -15.28 2.24
CA GLN A 45 -7.97 -15.15 3.28
C GLN A 45 -7.63 -13.67 3.53
N CYS A 46 -7.47 -12.88 2.47
CA CYS A 46 -7.23 -11.45 2.58
C CYS A 46 -8.37 -10.73 3.30
N ARG A 47 -9.62 -11.08 3.03
CA ARG A 47 -10.80 -10.51 3.69
C ARG A 47 -10.83 -10.84 5.19
N ARG A 48 -10.51 -12.08 5.56
CA ARG A 48 -10.43 -12.50 6.97
C ARG A 48 -9.38 -11.66 7.71
N LEU A 49 -8.18 -11.56 7.14
CA LEU A 49 -7.10 -10.72 7.69
C LEU A 49 -7.48 -9.24 7.75
N TRP A 50 -8.17 -8.72 6.72
CA TRP A 50 -8.63 -7.33 6.65
C TRP A 50 -9.51 -6.93 7.85
N TYR A 51 -10.44 -7.81 8.22
CA TYR A 51 -11.33 -7.61 9.36
C TYR A 51 -10.72 -8.11 10.68
N GLY A 52 -9.52 -8.72 10.64
CA GLY A 52 -8.87 -9.36 11.78
C GLY A 52 -9.66 -10.55 12.34
N GLU A 53 -10.36 -11.27 11.47
CA GLU A 53 -10.91 -12.58 11.81
C GLU A 53 -9.75 -13.54 12.08
N ARG A 54 -9.83 -14.34 13.15
CA ARG A 54 -8.81 -15.35 13.45
C ARG A 54 -8.74 -16.35 12.30
N ALA A 55 -7.67 -16.28 11.52
CA ALA A 55 -7.38 -17.23 10.46
C ALA A 55 -6.20 -18.11 10.89
N ALA A 56 -6.34 -19.43 10.74
CA ALA A 56 -5.18 -20.31 10.77
C ALA A 56 -4.34 -20.02 9.52
N ILE A 57 -3.11 -19.58 9.73
CA ILE A 57 -2.14 -19.26 8.67
C ILE A 57 -0.83 -19.93 9.05
N LEU A 58 -0.18 -20.57 8.08
CA LEU A 58 1.09 -21.24 8.31
C LEU A 58 2.19 -20.18 8.48
N ALA A 59 3.18 -20.46 9.34
CA ALA A 59 4.27 -19.50 9.61
C ALA A 59 5.00 -19.03 8.34
N HIS A 60 5.20 -19.91 7.36
CA HIS A 60 5.81 -19.52 6.09
C HIS A 60 4.95 -18.55 5.27
N GLU A 61 3.62 -18.68 5.31
CA GLU A 61 2.71 -17.74 4.65
C GLU A 61 2.78 -16.35 5.28
N VAL A 62 2.96 -16.30 6.60
CA VAL A 62 3.16 -15.03 7.33
C VAL A 62 4.43 -14.33 6.83
N GLU A 63 5.55 -15.04 6.73
CA GLU A 63 6.80 -14.48 6.20
C GLU A 63 6.67 -14.02 4.74
N GLU A 64 5.95 -14.78 3.92
CA GLU A 64 5.64 -14.38 2.55
C GLU A 64 4.80 -13.09 2.50
N ILE A 65 3.81 -12.95 3.38
CA ILE A 65 2.99 -11.74 3.50
C ILE A 65 3.86 -10.55 3.92
N ARG A 66 4.71 -10.71 4.94
CA ARG A 66 5.65 -9.67 5.40
C ARG A 66 6.56 -9.20 4.26
N ARG A 67 7.21 -10.14 3.58
CA ARG A 67 8.12 -9.82 2.46
C ARG A 67 7.40 -9.10 1.31
N ARG A 68 6.20 -9.55 0.95
CA ARG A 68 5.42 -8.94 -0.13
C ARG A 68 4.89 -7.56 0.26
N ALA A 69 4.48 -7.38 1.52
CA ALA A 69 4.06 -6.06 2.01
C ALA A 69 5.21 -5.05 1.98
N ALA A 70 6.43 -5.46 2.36
CA ALA A 70 7.62 -4.64 2.24
C ALA A 70 7.89 -4.23 0.78
N ALA A 71 7.84 -5.18 -0.16
CA ALA A 71 8.01 -4.88 -1.59
C ALA A 71 6.95 -3.89 -2.11
N VAL A 72 5.70 -3.98 -1.64
CA VAL A 72 4.66 -3.00 -2.01
C VAL A 72 5.01 -1.59 -1.52
N LEU A 73 5.61 -1.45 -0.35
CA LEU A 73 6.04 -0.13 0.14
C LEU A 73 7.14 0.45 -0.73
N GLU A 74 8.14 -0.35 -1.07
CA GLU A 74 9.23 0.07 -1.96
C GLU A 74 8.70 0.54 -3.32
N GLU A 75 7.75 -0.19 -3.90
CA GLU A 75 7.07 0.20 -5.15
C GLU A 75 6.31 1.53 -5.00
N VAL A 76 5.63 1.72 -3.87
CA VAL A 76 4.84 2.92 -3.58
C VAL A 76 5.74 4.13 -3.37
N GLU A 77 6.84 3.96 -2.63
CA GLU A 77 7.83 5.00 -2.38
C GLU A 77 8.48 5.46 -3.70
N ALA A 78 8.93 4.51 -4.52
CA ALA A 78 9.49 4.81 -5.83
C ALA A 78 8.50 5.57 -6.74
N ALA A 79 7.22 5.18 -6.73
CA ALA A 79 6.18 5.88 -7.49
C ALA A 79 5.91 7.30 -6.95
N ALA A 80 5.97 7.49 -5.63
CA ALA A 80 5.81 8.79 -4.99
C ALA A 80 6.96 9.73 -5.32
N ASP A 81 8.20 9.24 -5.26
CA ASP A 81 9.41 9.98 -5.61
C ASP A 81 9.38 10.46 -7.05
N HIS A 82 9.06 9.56 -7.98
CA HIS A 82 8.91 9.91 -9.38
C HIS A 82 7.87 11.02 -9.60
N LYS A 83 6.71 10.93 -8.92
CA LYS A 83 5.67 11.96 -9.00
C LYS A 83 6.14 13.29 -8.43
N LEU A 84 6.92 13.28 -7.35
CA LEU A 84 7.48 14.47 -6.73
C LEU A 84 8.47 15.17 -7.66
N GLU A 85 9.32 14.41 -8.36
CA GLU A 85 10.24 14.93 -9.37
C GLU A 85 9.49 15.64 -10.50
N LEU A 86 8.44 15.03 -11.04
CA LEU A 86 7.61 15.64 -12.09
C LEU A 86 6.98 16.97 -11.64
N VAL A 87 6.47 17.02 -10.41
CA VAL A 87 5.87 18.25 -9.85
C VAL A 87 6.94 19.33 -9.66
N ARG A 88 8.14 18.97 -9.18
CA ARG A 88 9.26 19.90 -9.02
C ARG A 88 9.70 20.47 -10.38
N ALA A 89 9.84 19.63 -11.39
CA ALA A 89 10.19 20.06 -12.75
C ALA A 89 9.14 21.02 -13.33
N LYS A 90 7.85 20.72 -13.15
CA LYS A 90 6.75 21.60 -13.58
C LYS A 90 6.76 22.93 -12.84
N ARG A 91 7.05 22.94 -11.54
CA ARG A 91 7.17 24.19 -10.77
C ARG A 91 8.32 25.06 -11.27
N ALA A 92 9.48 24.46 -11.51
CA ALA A 92 10.66 25.17 -12.02
C ALA A 92 10.39 25.81 -13.38
N SER A 93 9.71 25.11 -14.30
CA SER A 93 9.38 25.66 -15.61
C SER A 93 8.37 26.81 -15.55
N LEU A 94 7.40 26.77 -14.63
CA LEU A 94 6.48 27.89 -14.40
C LEU A 94 7.21 29.11 -13.84
N GLN A 95 8.09 28.92 -12.86
CA GLN A 95 8.89 30.01 -12.30
C GLN A 95 9.78 30.66 -13.36
N GLN A 96 10.45 29.86 -14.22
CA GLN A 96 11.26 30.41 -15.32
C GLN A 96 10.44 31.27 -16.28
N ARG A 97 9.21 30.85 -16.61
CA ARG A 97 8.30 31.64 -17.46
C ARG A 97 7.90 32.96 -16.81
N GLU A 98 7.62 32.95 -15.51
CA GLU A 98 7.30 34.18 -14.76
C GLU A 98 8.47 35.18 -14.78
N HIS A 99 9.70 34.70 -14.54
CA HIS A 99 10.89 35.56 -14.57
C HIS A 99 11.17 36.13 -15.97
N GLN A 100 10.91 35.35 -17.03
CA GLN A 100 11.08 35.80 -18.41
C GLN A 100 10.03 36.82 -18.86
N CYS A 101 8.81 36.79 -18.30
CA CYS A 101 7.77 37.79 -18.58
C CYS A 101 7.93 39.07 -17.74
N ALA A 102 8.68 39.01 -16.64
CA ALA A 102 8.92 40.14 -15.75
C ALA A 102 10.19 40.94 -16.09
N ALA A 103 11.02 40.45 -17.02
CA ALA A 103 12.24 41.08 -17.53
C ALA A 103 11.98 41.70 -18.91
#